data_AF-A0A011QIE8-F1
#
_entry.id   AF-A0A011QIE8-F1
#
_cell.length_a   1.000
_cell.length_b   1.000
_cell.length_c   1.000
_cell.angle_alpha   90.00
_cell.angle_beta   90.00
_cell.angle_gamma   90.00
#
_symmetry.space_group_name_H-M   'P 1'
#
loop_
_entity.id
_entity.type
_entity.pdbx_description
1 polymer ?
#
loop_
_entity_poly.entity_id
_entity_poly.type
_entity_poly.pdbx_seq_one_letter_code
_entity_poly.pdbx_strand_id
1 'polypeptide(L)'
;MDHSLPNPIARIPNMPRSVALLAYGGLLPFLVLAPASLVDPQHASLWSDALFAYGAVILTFVGALHWGFAMTLPDLSASRRTRCFAWSVVPALLAWSAFLFSPILASVLLVTGFLTHYWQDRFLVAASHLPAWYLPLRFRLTTVACICLTAGASAAAW
;
A
#
# COMPACT_ATOMS: atom_id res chain seq x y z
N MET A 1 23.29 -2.44 -43.22
CA MET A 1 22.87 -3.11 -41.98
C MET A 1 23.19 -2.16 -40.84
N ASP A 2 22.19 -1.42 -40.40
CA ASP A 2 22.33 -0.44 -39.33
C ASP A 2 22.09 -1.15 -38.00
N HIS A 3 23.17 -1.53 -37.30
CA HIS A 3 23.11 -2.12 -35.97
C HIS A 3 23.00 -1.01 -34.93
N SER A 4 21.82 -0.39 -34.83
CA SER A 4 21.52 0.52 -33.72
C SER A 4 21.42 -0.29 -32.43
N LEU A 5 22.42 -0.14 -31.55
CA LEU A 5 22.45 -0.75 -30.22
C LEU A 5 21.21 -0.33 -29.42
N PRO A 6 20.54 -1.23 -28.68
CA PRO A 6 19.43 -0.86 -27.82
C PRO A 6 19.91 0.12 -26.75
N ASN A 7 19.23 1.27 -26.66
CA ASN A 7 19.53 2.32 -25.69
C ASN A 7 19.41 1.75 -24.26
N PRO A 8 20.51 1.69 -23.47
CA PRO A 8 20.51 1.03 -22.16
C PRO A 8 19.73 1.80 -21.08
N ILE A 9 19.26 3.01 -21.38
CA ILE A 9 18.39 3.79 -20.50
C ILE A 9 16.97 3.71 -21.05
N ALA A 10 16.32 2.56 -20.88
CA ALA A 10 14.87 2.49 -20.95
C ALA A 10 14.33 3.48 -19.92
N ARG A 11 13.96 4.70 -20.35
CA ARG A 11 13.26 5.68 -19.52
C ARG A 11 12.09 4.93 -18.91
N ILE A 12 12.03 4.85 -17.58
CA ILE A 12 10.82 4.41 -16.89
C ILE A 12 9.68 5.22 -17.52
N PRO A 13 8.69 4.59 -18.18
CA PRO A 13 7.65 5.32 -18.88
C PRO A 13 7.03 6.32 -17.91
N ASN A 14 6.97 7.58 -18.32
CA ASN A 14 6.58 8.70 -17.47
C ASN A 14 5.21 8.41 -16.84
N MET A 15 5.19 8.17 -15.53
CA MET A 15 3.96 8.07 -14.77
C MET A 15 3.13 9.34 -14.98
N PRO A 16 1.81 9.23 -15.26
CA PRO A 16 0.96 10.41 -15.40
C PRO A 16 1.03 11.28 -14.14
N ARG A 17 1.11 12.60 -14.29
CA ARG A 17 1.23 13.54 -13.15
C ARG A 17 0.07 13.41 -12.16
N SER A 18 -1.14 13.16 -12.67
CA SER A 18 -2.33 12.93 -11.84
C SER A 18 -2.18 11.71 -10.94
N VAL A 19 -1.63 10.60 -11.47
CA VAL A 19 -1.35 9.38 -10.70
C VAL A 19 -0.34 9.68 -9.60
N ALA A 20 0.77 10.36 -9.93
CA ALA A 20 1.77 10.73 -8.94
C ALA A 20 1.18 11.62 -7.84
N LEU A 21 0.44 12.67 -8.22
CA LEU A 21 -0.15 13.61 -7.27
C LEU A 21 -1.12 12.92 -6.30
N LEU A 22 -2.02 12.08 -6.81
CA LEU A 22 -3.00 11.37 -5.99
C LEU A 22 -2.31 10.34 -5.09
N ALA A 23 -1.36 9.59 -5.63
CA ALA A 23 -0.65 8.55 -4.90
C ALA A 23 0.21 9.12 -3.75
N TYR A 24 1.03 10.13 -4.05
CA TYR A 24 1.87 10.79 -3.05
C TYR A 24 1.05 11.68 -2.11
N GLY A 25 -0.04 12.30 -2.59
CA GLY A 25 -1.00 13.01 -1.75
C GLY A 25 -1.63 12.11 -0.69
N GLY A 26 -1.85 10.83 -1.02
CA GLY A 26 -2.29 9.81 -0.07
C GLY A 26 -1.31 9.54 1.08
N LEU A 27 -0.06 9.98 1.01
CA LEU A 27 0.90 9.87 2.12
C LEU A 27 0.76 10.99 3.15
N LEU A 28 0.04 12.08 2.84
CA LEU A 28 -0.03 13.25 3.72
C LEU A 28 -0.50 12.89 5.15
N PRO A 29 -1.58 12.11 5.36
CA PRO A 29 -1.98 11.79 6.73
C PRO A 29 -0.96 10.91 7.46
N PHE A 30 -0.26 9.99 6.79
CA PHE A 30 0.83 9.22 7.41
C PHE A 30 1.97 10.14 7.88
N LEU A 31 2.37 11.08 7.03
CA LEU A 31 3.48 12.00 7.29
C LEU A 31 3.14 13.09 8.32
N VAL A 32 1.86 13.33 8.57
CA VAL A 32 1.40 14.27 9.61
C VAL A 32 1.16 13.55 10.94
N LEU A 33 0.39 12.46 10.92
CA LEU A 33 -0.08 11.79 12.14
C LEU A 33 1.06 11.04 12.85
N ALA A 34 2.00 10.43 12.12
CA ALA A 34 3.11 9.73 12.76
C ALA A 34 4.03 10.68 13.55
N PRO A 35 4.53 11.81 13.00
CA PRO A 35 5.26 12.78 13.79
C PRO A 35 4.44 13.41 14.91
N ALA A 36 3.16 13.74 14.67
CA ALA A 36 2.27 14.28 15.70
C ALA A 36 2.20 13.37 16.93
N SER A 37 2.08 12.05 16.71
CA SER A 37 2.07 11.06 17.80
C SER A 37 3.35 11.08 18.64
N LEU A 38 4.50 11.40 18.04
CA LEU A 38 5.80 11.42 18.71
C LEU A 38 6.11 12.74 19.44
N VAL A 39 5.58 13.87 18.96
CA VAL A 39 5.93 15.21 19.49
C VAL A 39 4.86 15.79 20.42
N ASP A 40 3.66 15.22 20.46
CA ASP A 40 2.57 15.61 21.35
C ASP A 40 2.15 14.43 22.26
N PRO A 41 2.90 14.16 23.34
CA PRO A 41 2.63 13.03 24.25
C PRO A 41 1.25 13.07 24.89
N GLN A 42 0.67 14.26 25.08
CA GLN A 42 -0.65 14.42 25.72
C GLN A 42 -1.78 13.82 24.87
N HIS A 43 -1.61 13.78 23.56
CA HIS A 43 -2.59 13.24 22.61
C HIS A 43 -2.02 12.10 21.76
N ALA A 44 -0.90 11.50 22.17
CA ALA A 44 -0.20 10.47 21.40
C ALA A 44 -1.13 9.32 20.97
N SER A 45 -1.97 8.82 21.88
CA SER A 45 -2.95 7.76 21.57
C SER A 45 -3.95 8.19 20.50
N LEU A 46 -4.47 9.42 20.56
CA LEU A 46 -5.41 9.93 19.56
C LEU A 46 -4.75 10.03 18.18
N TRP A 47 -3.52 10.54 18.11
CA TRP A 47 -2.76 10.63 16.87
C TRP A 47 -2.45 9.25 16.28
N SER A 48 -2.07 8.29 17.12
CA SER A 48 -1.80 6.91 16.71
C SER A 48 -3.06 6.17 16.27
N ASP A 49 -4.19 6.35 16.95
CA ASP A 49 -5.47 5.77 16.56
C ASP A 49 -5.93 6.31 15.20
N ALA A 50 -5.80 7.63 14.99
CA ALA A 50 -6.08 8.26 13.70
C ALA A 50 -5.14 7.73 12.59
N LEU A 51 -3.86 7.54 12.91
CA LEU A 51 -2.87 6.98 11.99
C LEU A 51 -3.21 5.54 11.59
N PHE A 52 -3.55 4.68 12.55
CA PHE A 52 -3.94 3.30 12.29
C PHE A 52 -5.25 3.23 11.54
N ALA A 53 -6.20 4.11 11.85
CA ALA A 53 -7.45 4.20 11.11
C ALA A 53 -7.23 4.58 9.66
N TYR A 54 -6.37 5.56 9.41
CA TYR A 54 -5.99 5.91 8.04
C TYR A 54 -5.23 4.77 7.35
N GLY A 55 -4.33 4.09 8.06
CA GLY A 55 -3.64 2.89 7.58
C GLY A 55 -4.61 1.79 7.12
N ALA A 56 -5.64 1.53 7.91
CA ALA A 56 -6.70 0.57 7.59
C ALA A 56 -7.49 0.96 6.33
N VAL A 57 -7.84 2.25 6.19
CA VAL A 57 -8.50 2.80 4.99
C VAL A 57 -7.63 2.58 3.74
N ILE A 58 -6.35 2.91 3.81
CA ILE A 58 -5.43 2.77 2.67
C ILE A 58 -5.19 1.30 2.33
N LEU A 59 -5.02 0.42 3.32
CA LEU A 59 -4.85 -1.02 3.09
C LEU A 59 -6.09 -1.63 2.40
N THR A 60 -7.28 -1.21 2.82
CA THR A 60 -8.55 -1.59 2.19
C THR A 60 -8.63 -1.08 0.75
N PHE A 61 -8.30 0.20 0.53
CA PHE A 61 -8.31 0.82 -0.80
C PHE A 61 -7.38 0.10 -1.79
N VAL A 62 -6.14 -0.20 -1.38
CA VAL A 62 -5.19 -0.90 -2.26
C VAL A 62 -5.62 -2.36 -2.48
N GLY A 63 -6.19 -3.01 -1.47
CA GLY A 63 -6.81 -4.33 -1.59
C GLY A 63 -7.90 -4.37 -2.68
N ALA A 64 -8.81 -3.41 -2.66
CA ALA A 64 -9.93 -3.32 -3.60
C ALA A 64 -9.51 -3.28 -5.08
N LEU A 65 -8.29 -2.81 -5.38
CA LEU A 65 -7.75 -2.79 -6.74
C LEU A 65 -7.70 -4.16 -7.39
N HIS A 66 -7.49 -5.23 -6.61
CA HIS A 66 -7.44 -6.59 -7.13
C HIS A 66 -8.80 -7.01 -7.70
N TRP A 67 -9.91 -6.53 -7.15
CA TRP A 67 -11.22 -6.71 -7.76
C TRP A 67 -11.32 -5.99 -9.10
N GLY A 68 -10.87 -4.73 -9.16
CA GLY A 68 -10.83 -3.95 -10.40
C GLY A 68 -9.98 -4.63 -11.48
N PHE A 69 -8.78 -5.06 -11.14
CA PHE A 69 -7.88 -5.80 -12.03
C PHE A 69 -8.50 -7.10 -12.54
N ALA A 70 -9.21 -7.84 -11.69
CA ALA A 70 -9.92 -9.05 -12.07
C ALA A 70 -11.04 -8.80 -13.09
N MET A 71 -11.65 -7.61 -13.07
CA MET A 71 -12.68 -7.19 -14.03
C MET A 71 -12.08 -6.69 -15.35
N THR A 72 -10.93 -6.00 -15.30
CA THR A 72 -10.40 -5.28 -16.48
C THR A 72 -9.29 -6.01 -17.23
N LEU A 73 -8.56 -6.93 -16.58
CA LEU A 73 -7.43 -7.63 -17.21
C LEU A 73 -7.92 -8.88 -17.96
N PRO A 74 -7.89 -8.90 -19.31
CA PRO A 74 -8.41 -10.02 -20.09
C PRO A 74 -7.56 -11.28 -19.94
N ASP A 75 -6.24 -11.13 -19.76
CA ASP A 75 -5.25 -12.22 -19.77
C ASP A 75 -5.22 -13.06 -18.48
N LEU A 76 -6.02 -12.71 -17.47
CA LEU A 76 -6.08 -13.47 -16.23
C LEU A 76 -6.87 -14.78 -16.41
N SER A 77 -6.19 -15.90 -16.16
CA SER A 77 -6.85 -17.21 -16.05
C SER A 77 -7.95 -17.20 -14.98
N ALA A 78 -8.96 -18.07 -15.13
CA ALA A 78 -10.11 -18.12 -14.22
C ALA A 78 -9.69 -18.26 -12.73
N SER A 79 -8.74 -19.15 -12.44
CA SER A 79 -8.21 -19.33 -11.07
C SER A 79 -7.54 -18.06 -10.52
N ARG A 80 -6.73 -17.36 -11.33
CA ARG A 80 -6.08 -16.12 -10.91
C ARG A 80 -7.10 -15.00 -10.67
N ARG A 81 -8.13 -14.92 -11.53
CA ARG A 81 -9.22 -13.96 -11.41
C ARG A 81 -9.99 -14.14 -10.10
N THR A 82 -10.39 -15.37 -9.78
CA THR A 82 -11.04 -15.70 -8.50
C THR A 82 -10.15 -15.36 -7.31
N ARG A 83 -8.84 -15.64 -7.40
CA ARG A 83 -7.89 -15.25 -6.36
C ARG A 83 -7.80 -13.74 -6.16
N CYS A 84 -7.87 -12.95 -7.23
CA CYS A 84 -7.88 -11.48 -7.14
C CYS A 84 -9.16 -10.97 -6.45
N PHE A 85 -10.33 -11.54 -6.75
CA PHE A 85 -11.57 -11.21 -6.03
C PHE A 85 -11.47 -11.56 -4.55
N ALA A 86 -11.04 -12.78 -4.21
CA ALA A 86 -10.87 -13.19 -2.81
C ALA A 86 -9.84 -12.30 -2.10
N TRP A 87 -8.70 -12.03 -2.75
CA TRP A 87 -7.65 -11.18 -2.20
C TRP A 87 -8.10 -9.74 -1.99
N SER A 88 -9.06 -9.22 -2.74
CA SER A 88 -9.54 -7.85 -2.53
C SER A 88 -10.26 -7.65 -1.19
N VAL A 89 -10.80 -8.74 -0.62
CA VAL A 89 -11.52 -8.74 0.66
C VAL A 89 -10.56 -8.93 1.85
N VAL A 90 -9.49 -9.71 1.68
CA VAL A 90 -8.56 -10.08 2.76
C VAL A 90 -7.91 -8.85 3.44
N PRO A 91 -7.33 -7.87 2.72
CA PRO A 91 -6.78 -6.65 3.32
C PRO A 91 -7.80 -5.84 4.09
N ALA A 92 -9.06 -5.79 3.64
CA ALA A 92 -10.12 -5.06 4.32
C ALA A 92 -10.48 -5.70 5.67
N LEU A 93 -10.62 -7.02 5.70
CA LEU A 93 -10.90 -7.77 6.94
C LEU A 93 -9.72 -7.70 7.92
N LEU A 94 -8.49 -7.78 7.42
CA LEU A 94 -7.27 -7.63 8.23
C LEU A 94 -7.13 -6.21 8.78
N ALA A 95 -7.41 -5.20 7.96
CA ALA A 95 -7.41 -3.80 8.37
C ALA A 95 -8.46 -3.52 9.47
N TRP A 96 -9.68 -4.03 9.30
CA TRP A 96 -10.72 -3.91 10.32
C TRP A 96 -10.37 -4.66 11.62
N SER A 97 -9.81 -5.86 11.52
CA SER A 97 -9.47 -6.63 12.72
C SER A 97 -8.35 -5.99 13.54
N ALA A 98 -7.48 -5.19 12.93
CA ALA A 98 -6.42 -4.47 13.64
C ALA A 98 -6.93 -3.62 14.82
N PHE A 99 -8.16 -3.09 14.74
CA PHE A 99 -8.78 -2.29 15.81
C PHE A 99 -9.26 -3.12 17.01
N LEU A 100 -9.22 -4.44 16.93
CA LEU A 100 -9.57 -5.34 18.05
C LEU A 100 -8.38 -5.61 18.96
N PHE A 101 -7.22 -5.04 18.66
CA PHE A 101 -5.95 -5.34 19.32
C PHE A 101 -5.28 -4.08 19.88
N SER A 102 -4.24 -4.28 20.69
CA SER A 102 -3.42 -3.19 21.22
C SER A 102 -2.70 -2.43 20.10
N PRO A 103 -2.28 -1.17 20.32
CA PRO A 103 -1.57 -0.35 19.32
C PRO A 103 -0.38 -1.06 18.64
N ILE A 104 0.41 -1.80 19.42
CA ILE A 104 1.56 -2.55 18.91
C ILE A 104 1.09 -3.66 17.95
N LEU A 105 0.10 -4.45 18.34
CA LEU A 105 -0.39 -5.56 17.52
C LEU A 105 -1.19 -5.06 16.31
N ALA A 106 -1.94 -3.96 16.45
CA ALA A 106 -2.59 -3.27 15.34
C ALA A 106 -1.57 -2.84 14.28
N SER A 107 -0.46 -2.24 14.71
CA SER A 107 0.63 -1.84 13.81
C SER A 107 1.29 -3.04 13.13
N VAL A 108 1.60 -4.11 13.86
CA VAL A 108 2.13 -5.36 13.29
C VAL A 108 1.18 -5.93 12.23
N LEU A 109 -0.13 -5.98 12.52
CA LEU A 109 -1.13 -6.44 11.57
C LEU A 109 -1.18 -5.56 10.32
N LEU A 110 -1.27 -4.24 10.47
CA LEU A 110 -1.32 -3.32 9.32
C LEU A 110 -0.04 -3.37 8.48
N VAL A 111 1.14 -3.36 9.10
CA VAL A 111 2.44 -3.47 8.42
C VAL A 111 2.54 -4.79 7.65
N THR A 112 2.21 -5.92 8.29
CA THR A 112 2.22 -7.23 7.61
C THR A 112 1.19 -7.28 6.48
N GLY A 113 0.02 -6.66 6.66
CA GLY A 113 -0.99 -6.50 5.62
C GLY A 113 -0.47 -5.74 4.40
N PHE A 114 0.20 -4.60 4.61
CA PHE A 114 0.83 -3.82 3.53
C PHE A 114 1.94 -4.58 2.81
N LEU A 115 2.81 -5.27 3.54
CA LEU A 115 3.89 -6.07 2.95
C LEU A 115 3.35 -7.25 2.14
N THR A 116 2.36 -7.96 2.68
CA THR A 116 1.71 -9.09 1.99
C THR A 116 0.95 -8.61 0.76
N HIS A 117 0.29 -7.45 0.85
CA HIS A 117 -0.38 -6.85 -0.30
C HIS A 117 0.62 -6.45 -1.40
N TYR A 118 1.74 -5.83 -1.06
CA TYR A 118 2.81 -5.52 -2.02
C TYR A 118 3.38 -6.81 -2.66
N TRP A 119 3.51 -7.89 -1.89
CA TRP A 119 3.90 -9.18 -2.42
C TRP A 119 2.89 -9.73 -3.44
N GLN A 120 1.59 -9.60 -3.15
CA GLN A 120 0.55 -9.98 -4.09
C GLN A 120 0.57 -9.12 -5.36
N ASP A 121 0.84 -7.82 -5.25
CA ASP A 121 1.03 -6.95 -6.41
C ASP A 121 2.16 -7.45 -7.31
N ARG A 122 3.27 -7.96 -6.74
CA ARG A 122 4.35 -8.56 -7.54
C ARG A 122 3.91 -9.79 -8.31
N PHE A 123 3.11 -10.66 -7.69
CA PHE A 123 2.54 -11.82 -8.39
C PHE A 123 1.56 -11.42 -9.49
N LEU A 124 0.75 -10.38 -9.26
CA LEU A 124 -0.17 -9.88 -10.27
C LEU A 124 0.57 -9.32 -11.48
N VAL A 125 1.59 -8.50 -11.26
CA VAL A 125 2.41 -7.89 -12.32
C VAL A 125 3.21 -8.94 -13.08
N ALA A 126 3.68 -10.01 -12.42
CA ALA A 126 4.31 -11.13 -13.11
C ALA A 126 3.32 -11.91 -14.01
N ALA A 127 2.01 -11.79 -13.74
CA ALA A 127 0.94 -12.50 -14.43
C ALA A 127 0.15 -11.62 -15.41
N SER A 128 0.44 -10.32 -15.51
CA SER A 128 -0.34 -9.37 -16.32
C SER A 128 0.46 -8.14 -16.73
N HIS A 129 0.03 -7.48 -17.81
CA HIS A 129 0.71 -6.31 -18.36
C HIS A 129 0.29 -5.01 -17.67
N LEU A 130 0.74 -4.82 -16.42
CA LEU A 130 0.59 -3.53 -15.73
C LEU A 130 1.68 -2.53 -16.13
N PRO A 131 1.40 -1.21 -16.06
CA PRO A 131 2.40 -0.19 -16.39
C PRO A 131 3.66 -0.33 -15.52
N ALA A 132 4.83 -0.15 -16.13
CA ALA A 132 6.13 -0.34 -15.46
C ALA A 132 6.35 0.56 -14.22
N TRP A 133 5.59 1.65 -14.08
CA TRP A 133 5.64 2.54 -12.92
C TRP A 133 4.85 2.01 -11.70
N TYR A 134 3.99 0.99 -11.86
CA TYR A 134 3.08 0.51 -10.81
C TYR A 134 3.82 -0.04 -9.60
N LEU A 135 4.72 -1.02 -9.78
CA LEU A 135 5.45 -1.62 -8.66
C LEU A 135 6.40 -0.64 -7.95
N PRO A 136 7.22 0.17 -8.65
CA PRO A 136 8.06 1.16 -7.98
C PRO A 136 7.25 2.17 -7.17
N LEU A 137 6.07 2.58 -7.66
CA LEU A 137 5.16 3.44 -6.92
C LEU A 137 4.65 2.74 -5.66
N ARG A 138 4.06 1.54 -5.80
CA ARG A 138 3.54 0.74 -4.69
C ARG A 138 4.59 0.52 -3.61
N PHE A 139 5.81 0.18 -4.01
CA PHE A 139 6.94 -0.01 -3.09
C PHE A 139 7.17 1.24 -2.23
N ARG A 140 7.34 2.42 -2.86
CA ARG A 140 7.59 3.68 -2.15
C ARG A 140 6.47 4.01 -1.18
N LEU A 141 5.21 3.89 -1.60
CA LEU A 141 4.06 4.19 -0.75
C LEU A 141 3.99 3.24 0.44
N THR A 142 4.13 1.94 0.19
CA THR A 142 4.13 0.90 1.22
C THR A 142 5.26 1.10 2.22
N THR A 143 6.48 1.42 1.75
CA THR A 143 7.61 1.69 2.64
C THR A 143 7.32 2.85 3.59
N VAL A 144 6.81 3.98 3.07
CA VAL A 144 6.48 5.14 3.92
C VAL A 144 5.37 4.79 4.91
N ALA A 145 4.29 4.13 4.45
CA ALA A 145 3.20 3.71 5.32
C ALA A 145 3.70 2.81 6.46
N CYS A 146 4.53 1.79 6.17
CA CYS A 146 5.06 0.88 7.18
C CYS A 146 5.95 1.60 8.21
N ILE A 147 6.79 2.54 7.77
CA ILE A 147 7.64 3.34 8.66
C ILE A 147 6.75 4.17 9.61
N CYS A 148 5.76 4.87 9.07
CA CYS A 148 4.84 5.70 9.85
C CYS A 148 4.04 4.87 10.87
N LEU A 149 3.47 3.73 10.46
CA LEU A 149 2.72 2.82 11.35
C LEU A 149 3.59 2.28 12.49
N THR A 150 4.84 1.94 12.20
CA THR A 150 5.79 1.48 13.22
C THR A 150 6.12 2.60 14.20
N ALA A 151 6.33 3.82 13.71
CA ALA A 151 6.58 5.00 14.53
C ALA A 151 5.39 5.32 15.46
N GLY A 152 4.15 5.36 14.95
CA GLY A 152 2.97 5.63 15.78
C GLY A 152 2.69 4.56 16.84
N ALA A 153 3.07 3.31 16.58
CA ALA A 153 3.00 2.25 17.58
C ALA A 153 3.97 2.47 18.74
N SER A 154 5.19 2.96 18.43
CA SER A 154 6.15 3.30 19.48
C SER A 154 5.67 4.46 20.34
N ALA A 155 4.98 5.45 19.77
CA ALA A 155 4.43 6.59 20.51
C ALA A 155 3.32 6.20 21.50
N ALA A 156 2.45 5.27 21.09
CA ALA A 156 1.32 4.81 21.90
C ALA A 156 1.71 3.87 23.05
N ALA A 157 2.99 3.52 23.18
CA ALA A 157 3.52 2.64 24.22
C ALA A 157 4.07 3.40 25.46
N TRP A 158 4.02 4.74 25.45
CA TRP A 158 4.52 5.60 26.53
C TRP A 158 3.38 6.25 27.32
#